data_AF-A0A6J3C2M4-F1
#
_entry.id   AF-A0A6J3C2M4-F1
#
_cell.length_a   1.000
_cell.length_b   1.000
_cell.length_c   1.000
_cell.angle_alpha   90.00
_cell.angle_beta   90.00
_cell.angle_gamma   90.00
#
_symmetry.space_group_name_H-M   'P 1'
#
loop_
_entity.id
_entity.type
_entity.pdbx_description
1 polymer ?
#
loop_
_entity_poly.entity_id
_entity_poly.type
_entity_poly.pdbx_seq_one_letter_code
_entity_poly.pdbx_strand_id
1 'polypeptide(L)'
;MNSEKFSVKAKWLPRIDVLIVSPPRWTAMKLITQDKKELSVMLMGMLEKLINLLYTLLKWLMGAPAGLKLNNAFNKMLGKYFSYHVQLWWHFLDVSGEKLDTALQIYHYLGYFGFTFQAAVISDMISIATFHSYCIYVYAARLFNLQISGLIALLRFFVGRKYNPLKGSIDSCEYTNQELFVGTVAFTILLLLLPTTTMYYIVFTLFRILVLIIQYLLAKLIYTIQTLPLYVVTLWLLHSPKVAGKISMEVLNNRKKSSYLIIRLKLFSKSIWDLITDFRALFDVPKQFEWTNMLSNVCVGKQIV
;
A
#
# COMPACT_ATOMS: atom_id res chain seq x y z
N MET A 1 20.39 45.60 -42.62
CA MET A 1 19.09 45.06 -43.06
C MET A 1 18.86 43.74 -42.34
N ASN A 2 17.69 43.60 -41.74
CA ASN A 2 17.25 42.64 -40.70
C ASN A 2 18.00 41.30 -40.57
N SER A 3 18.50 41.03 -39.35
CA SER A 3 18.84 39.67 -38.93
C SER A 3 17.55 38.90 -38.68
N GLU A 4 17.18 38.00 -39.57
CA GLU A 4 16.05 37.10 -39.35
C GLU A 4 16.41 36.07 -38.27
N LYS A 5 15.82 36.20 -37.08
CA LYS A 5 15.93 35.22 -36.00
C LYS A 5 14.94 34.08 -36.25
N PHE A 6 15.41 32.98 -36.81
CA PHE A 6 14.64 31.74 -36.89
C PHE A 6 14.76 30.96 -35.57
N SER A 7 13.62 30.75 -34.88
CA SER A 7 13.53 29.96 -33.65
C SER A 7 12.90 28.60 -33.94
N VAL A 8 13.72 27.55 -34.05
CA VAL A 8 13.26 26.17 -34.24
C VAL A 8 13.04 25.52 -32.87
N LYS A 9 11.80 25.08 -32.58
CA LYS A 9 11.43 24.40 -31.32
C LYS A 9 11.74 22.90 -31.45
N ALA A 10 12.95 22.48 -31.09
CA ALA A 10 13.31 21.06 -31.09
C ALA A 10 12.62 20.33 -29.91
N LYS A 11 11.76 19.35 -30.22
CA LYS A 11 11.04 18.52 -29.23
C LYS A 11 11.90 17.30 -28.89
N TRP A 12 12.82 17.45 -27.93
CA TRP A 12 13.53 16.32 -27.36
C TRP A 12 12.73 15.77 -26.18
N LEU A 13 12.01 14.66 -26.41
CA LEU A 13 11.47 13.83 -25.33
C LEU A 13 12.67 13.12 -24.69
N PRO A 14 13.03 13.37 -23.42
CA PRO A 14 13.99 12.53 -22.74
C PRO A 14 13.32 11.16 -22.53
N ARG A 15 13.68 10.23 -23.42
CA ARG A 15 13.42 8.79 -23.31
C ARG A 15 13.98 8.30 -21.97
N ILE A 16 13.09 7.84 -21.10
CA ILE A 16 13.11 6.82 -20.02
C ILE A 16 14.41 6.51 -19.23
N ASP A 17 15.62 6.81 -19.68
CA ASP A 17 16.84 6.15 -19.18
C ASP A 17 17.83 7.01 -18.39
N VAL A 18 17.48 8.22 -17.92
CA VAL A 18 18.45 9.12 -17.26
C VAL A 18 18.07 9.51 -15.82
N LEU A 19 17.25 8.68 -15.17
CA LEU A 19 17.10 8.72 -13.71
C LEU A 19 18.17 7.89 -12.99
N ILE A 20 19.16 7.34 -13.70
CA ILE A 20 20.14 6.38 -13.18
C ILE A 20 21.40 7.04 -12.59
N VAL A 21 21.78 8.28 -12.95
CA VAL A 21 23.08 8.84 -12.55
C VAL A 21 23.00 10.33 -12.17
N SER A 22 22.87 10.63 -10.87
CA SER A 22 23.19 11.96 -10.32
C SER A 22 24.16 11.85 -9.13
N PRO A 23 25.22 12.68 -9.07
CA PRO A 23 26.26 12.62 -8.01
C PRO A 23 25.76 12.72 -6.55
N PRO A 24 24.70 13.51 -6.22
CA PRO A 24 24.17 13.58 -4.85
C PRO A 24 23.55 12.27 -4.35
N ARG A 25 23.27 11.33 -5.26
CA ARG A 25 22.65 10.03 -4.94
C ARG A 25 23.64 9.04 -4.34
N TRP A 26 24.91 9.08 -4.77
CA TRP A 26 25.97 8.20 -4.24
C TRP A 26 26.24 8.49 -2.76
N THR A 27 26.19 9.77 -2.36
CA THR A 27 26.40 10.21 -0.97
C THR A 27 25.20 9.89 -0.08
N ALA A 28 23.96 10.09 -0.56
CA ALA A 28 22.74 9.71 0.17
C ALA A 28 22.62 8.19 0.34
N MET A 29 22.96 7.43 -0.71
CA MET A 29 23.05 5.97 -0.64
C MET A 29 24.14 5.57 0.36
N LYS A 30 25.34 6.18 0.34
CA LYS A 30 26.42 5.92 1.31
C LYS A 30 26.00 6.15 2.77
N LEU A 31 25.22 7.20 3.04
CA LEU A 31 24.66 7.49 4.37
C LEU A 31 23.69 6.40 4.84
N ILE A 32 22.86 5.86 3.95
CA ILE A 32 22.01 4.67 4.22
C ILE A 32 22.86 3.37 4.31
N THR A 33 24.06 3.37 3.70
CA THR A 33 24.94 2.19 3.56
C THR A 33 25.85 1.97 4.77
N GLN A 34 26.12 2.99 5.57
CA GLN A 34 27.10 2.91 6.66
C GLN A 34 26.62 2.03 7.82
N ASP A 35 25.31 1.70 7.85
CA ASP A 35 24.65 1.11 9.01
C ASP A 35 23.81 -0.14 8.72
N LYS A 36 24.17 -0.92 7.70
CA LYS A 36 23.39 -2.12 7.29
C LYS A 36 23.12 -3.11 8.43
N LYS A 37 24.10 -3.35 9.30
CA LYS A 37 23.95 -4.25 10.45
C LYS A 37 23.05 -3.65 11.53
N GLU A 38 23.13 -2.34 11.79
CA GLU A 38 22.22 -1.71 12.73
C GLU A 38 20.79 -1.67 12.19
N LEU A 39 20.60 -1.45 10.88
CA LEU A 39 19.29 -1.51 10.24
C LEU A 39 18.65 -2.90 10.31
N SER A 40 19.41 -3.97 10.11
CA SER A 40 18.87 -5.33 10.21
C SER A 40 18.48 -5.68 11.65
N VAL A 41 19.32 -5.31 12.62
CA VAL A 41 19.04 -5.47 14.05
C VAL A 41 17.81 -4.64 14.46
N MET A 42 17.72 -3.39 14.00
CA MET A 42 16.59 -2.51 14.28
C MET A 42 15.29 -3.07 13.69
N LEU A 43 15.32 -3.56 12.45
CA LEU A 43 14.15 -4.13 11.78
C LEU A 43 13.67 -5.41 12.47
N MET A 44 14.58 -6.30 12.85
CA MET A 44 14.23 -7.50 13.63
C MET A 44 13.66 -7.12 15.00
N GLY A 45 14.27 -6.14 15.69
CA GLY A 45 13.75 -5.64 16.97
C GLY A 45 12.36 -4.99 16.85
N MET A 46 12.10 -4.25 15.77
CA MET A 46 10.77 -3.70 15.48
C MET A 46 9.74 -4.80 15.22
N LEU A 47 10.12 -5.82 14.46
CA LEU A 47 9.26 -6.96 14.14
C LEU A 47 8.91 -7.77 15.39
N GLU A 48 9.90 -8.04 16.23
CA GLU A 48 9.70 -8.69 17.53
C GLU A 48 8.78 -7.88 18.44
N LYS A 49 9.01 -6.56 18.53
CA LYS A 49 8.13 -5.67 19.30
C LYS A 49 6.69 -5.69 18.78
N LEU A 50 6.49 -5.69 17.46
CA LEU A 50 5.16 -5.76 16.85
C LEU A 50 4.46 -7.09 17.19
N ILE A 51 5.19 -8.20 17.13
CA ILE A 51 4.67 -9.53 17.45
C ILE A 51 4.31 -9.62 18.94
N ASN A 52 5.17 -9.11 19.82
CA ASN A 52 4.90 -9.06 21.27
C ASN A 52 3.70 -8.18 21.61
N LEU A 53 3.53 -7.05 20.91
CA LEU A 53 2.34 -6.22 21.05
C LEU A 53 1.08 -6.99 20.63
N LEU A 54 1.14 -7.75 19.53
CA LEU A 54 0.02 -8.55 19.06
C LEU A 54 -0.34 -9.68 20.04
N TYR A 55 0.65 -10.35 20.63
CA TYR A 55 0.41 -11.32 21.72
C TYR A 55 -0.24 -10.68 22.94
N THR A 56 0.25 -9.51 23.34
CA THR A 56 -0.29 -8.78 24.49
C THR A 56 -1.74 -8.36 24.22
N LEU A 57 -2.04 -7.90 23.02
CA LEU A 57 -3.39 -7.56 22.57
C LEU A 57 -4.33 -8.78 22.57
N LEU A 58 -3.87 -9.93 22.08
CA LEU A 58 -4.62 -11.18 22.13
C LEU A 58 -4.87 -11.66 23.57
N LYS A 59 -3.86 -11.56 24.44
CA LYS A 59 -3.99 -11.88 25.86
C LYS A 59 -4.97 -10.95 26.58
N TRP A 60 -4.96 -9.67 26.23
CA TRP A 60 -5.93 -8.68 26.72
C TRP A 60 -7.35 -8.99 26.25
N LEU A 61 -7.53 -9.36 24.98
CA LEU A 61 -8.80 -9.81 24.41
C LEU A 61 -9.34 -11.06 25.11
N MET A 62 -8.48 -12.03 25.46
CA MET A 62 -8.85 -13.25 26.20
C MET A 62 -9.30 -13.01 27.65
N GLY A 63 -8.99 -11.85 28.22
CA GLY A 63 -9.39 -11.46 29.57
C GLY A 63 -10.80 -10.84 29.59
N ALA A 64 -10.87 -9.57 29.98
CA ALA A 64 -12.09 -8.78 30.01
C ALA A 64 -11.85 -7.44 29.27
N PRO A 65 -11.81 -7.46 27.92
CA PRO A 65 -11.53 -6.26 27.14
C PRO A 65 -12.63 -5.21 27.38
N ALA A 66 -12.23 -3.99 27.73
CA ALA A 66 -13.12 -2.85 28.03
C ALA A 66 -14.22 -3.15 29.08
N GLY A 67 -14.00 -4.12 29.98
CA GLY A 67 -14.98 -4.53 31.00
C GLY A 67 -16.14 -5.37 30.46
N LEU A 68 -16.12 -5.77 29.19
CA LEU A 68 -17.15 -6.63 28.60
C LEU A 68 -16.98 -8.08 29.07
N LYS A 69 -18.06 -8.65 29.60
CA LYS A 69 -18.12 -10.06 29.98
C LYS A 69 -18.40 -10.92 28.75
N LEU A 70 -17.33 -11.24 28.01
CA LEU A 70 -17.38 -12.13 26.85
C LEU A 70 -17.63 -13.58 27.26
N ASN A 71 -18.06 -14.41 26.31
CA ASN A 71 -18.18 -15.85 26.54
C ASN A 71 -16.79 -16.45 26.77
N ASN A 72 -16.47 -16.84 28.01
CA ASN A 72 -15.13 -17.23 28.41
C ASN A 72 -14.58 -18.44 27.63
N ALA A 73 -15.40 -19.47 27.40
CA ALA A 73 -14.96 -20.67 26.70
C ALA A 73 -14.60 -20.36 25.24
N PHE A 74 -15.48 -19.65 24.55
CA PHE A 74 -15.28 -19.27 23.16
C PHE A 74 -14.18 -18.22 22.99
N ASN A 75 -14.09 -17.24 23.89
CA ASN A 75 -13.03 -16.24 23.90
C ASN A 75 -11.64 -16.89 24.05
N LYS A 76 -11.50 -17.86 24.97
CA LYS A 76 -10.26 -18.63 25.13
C LYS A 76 -9.93 -19.46 23.89
N MET A 77 -10.92 -20.07 23.25
CA MET A 77 -10.74 -20.84 22.02
C MET A 77 -10.23 -19.93 20.89
N LEU A 78 -10.90 -18.80 20.62
CA LEU A 78 -10.48 -17.85 19.59
C LEU A 78 -9.10 -17.25 19.87
N GLY A 79 -8.86 -16.84 21.11
CA GLY A 79 -7.57 -16.28 21.51
C GLY A 79 -6.42 -17.27 21.31
N LYS A 80 -6.61 -18.55 21.66
CA LYS A 80 -5.63 -19.60 21.37
C LYS A 80 -5.44 -19.81 19.86
N TYR A 81 -6.54 -19.87 19.10
CA TYR A 81 -6.48 -20.06 17.65
C TYR A 81 -5.73 -18.93 16.93
N PHE A 82 -6.00 -17.67 17.28
CA PHE A 82 -5.27 -16.54 16.69
C PHE A 82 -3.84 -16.42 17.21
N SER A 83 -3.59 -16.73 18.49
CA SER A 83 -2.22 -16.78 19.03
C SER A 83 -1.38 -17.82 18.30
N TYR A 84 -1.95 -18.96 17.92
CA TYR A 84 -1.25 -19.96 17.12
C TYR A 84 -0.81 -19.43 15.74
N HIS A 85 -1.62 -18.58 15.09
CA HIS A 85 -1.21 -17.94 13.83
C HIS A 85 -0.02 -17.00 14.02
N VAL A 86 0.01 -16.26 15.14
CA VAL A 86 1.14 -15.40 15.50
C VAL A 86 2.39 -16.24 15.82
N GLN A 87 2.24 -17.39 16.49
CA GLN A 87 3.33 -18.33 16.76
C GLN A 87 3.90 -18.92 15.48
N LEU A 88 3.03 -19.33 14.55
CA LEU A 88 3.45 -19.84 13.26
C LEU A 88 4.23 -18.78 12.47
N TRP A 89 3.78 -17.53 12.51
CA TRP A 89 4.48 -16.42 11.89
C TRP A 89 5.83 -16.15 12.54
N TRP A 90 5.92 -16.19 13.87
CA TRP A 90 7.19 -16.07 14.59
C TRP A 90 8.18 -17.15 14.15
N HIS A 91 7.73 -18.41 14.10
CA HIS A 91 8.60 -19.52 13.68
C HIS A 91 9.03 -19.39 12.21
N PHE A 92 8.13 -18.91 11.35
CA PHE A 92 8.47 -18.59 9.96
C PHE A 92 9.55 -17.50 9.87
N LEU A 93 9.46 -16.45 10.69
CA LEU A 93 10.46 -15.39 10.74
C LEU A 93 11.79 -15.85 11.30
N ASP A 94 11.79 -16.71 12.31
CA ASP A 94 12.99 -17.29 12.91
C ASP A 94 13.77 -18.10 11.86
N VAL A 95 13.09 -18.99 11.15
CA VAL A 95 13.67 -19.76 10.03
C VAL A 95 14.08 -18.86 8.86
N SER A 96 13.33 -17.80 8.58
CA SER A 96 13.65 -16.85 7.51
C SER A 96 14.76 -15.87 7.89
N GLY A 97 15.06 -15.73 9.18
CA GLY A 97 16.02 -14.77 9.73
C GLY A 97 17.42 -14.97 9.17
N GLU A 98 17.84 -16.23 8.99
CA GLU A 98 19.13 -16.58 8.38
C GLU A 98 19.25 -16.06 6.94
N LYS A 99 18.13 -15.96 6.21
CA LYS A 99 18.07 -15.46 4.83
C LYS A 99 17.79 -13.96 4.76
N LEU A 100 17.44 -13.33 5.87
CA LEU A 100 17.06 -11.92 5.92
C LEU A 100 18.25 -11.01 5.60
N ASP A 101 19.48 -11.40 6.01
CA ASP A 101 20.69 -10.67 5.62
C ASP A 101 20.86 -10.63 4.09
N THR A 102 20.70 -11.77 3.42
CA THR A 102 20.75 -11.86 1.95
C THR A 102 19.64 -11.02 1.30
N ALA A 103 18.42 -11.03 1.86
CA ALA A 103 17.32 -10.21 1.34
C ALA A 103 17.62 -8.70 1.45
N LEU A 104 18.23 -8.26 2.55
CA LEU A 104 18.67 -6.88 2.73
C LEU A 104 19.83 -6.50 1.80
N GLN A 105 20.72 -7.44 1.49
CA GLN A 105 21.76 -7.23 0.48
C GLN A 105 21.14 -7.03 -0.90
N ILE A 106 20.16 -7.83 -1.29
CA ILE A 106 19.41 -7.66 -2.55
C ILE A 106 18.70 -6.30 -2.56
N TYR A 107 17.99 -5.94 -1.48
CA TYR A 107 17.35 -4.63 -1.33
C TYR A 107 18.32 -3.47 -1.54
N HIS A 108 19.56 -3.58 -1.05
CA HIS A 108 20.59 -2.59 -1.27
C HIS A 108 20.97 -2.46 -2.75
N TYR A 109 21.20 -3.57 -3.46
CA TYR A 109 21.48 -3.54 -4.90
C TYR A 109 20.31 -2.99 -5.70
N LEU A 110 19.08 -3.27 -5.28
CA LEU A 110 17.87 -2.70 -5.88
C LEU A 110 17.81 -1.17 -5.73
N GLY A 111 18.51 -0.60 -4.76
CA GLY A 111 18.61 0.85 -4.61
C GLY A 111 19.28 1.59 -5.76
N TYR A 112 20.11 0.92 -6.55
CA TYR A 112 20.73 1.53 -7.73
C TYR A 112 19.68 1.91 -8.80
N PHE A 113 18.51 1.26 -8.80
CA PHE A 113 17.39 1.59 -9.70
C PHE A 113 16.62 2.86 -9.28
N GLY A 114 16.80 3.34 -8.04
CA GLY A 114 16.28 4.63 -7.58
C GLY A 114 15.41 4.59 -6.32
N PHE A 115 15.18 5.77 -5.73
CA PHE A 115 14.46 5.92 -4.45
C PHE A 115 12.99 5.49 -4.51
N THR A 116 12.29 5.81 -5.61
CA THR A 116 10.89 5.39 -5.82
C THR A 116 10.76 3.87 -5.89
N PHE A 117 11.74 3.21 -6.50
CA PHE A 117 11.81 1.75 -6.56
C PHE A 117 12.07 1.13 -5.18
N GLN A 118 13.01 1.69 -4.39
CA GLN A 118 13.21 1.27 -3.01
C GLN A 118 11.97 1.43 -2.13
N ALA A 119 11.26 2.56 -2.27
CA ALA A 119 10.02 2.80 -1.54
C ALA A 119 8.92 1.80 -1.94
N ALA A 120 8.84 1.39 -3.21
CA ALA A 120 7.93 0.34 -3.65
C ALA A 120 8.27 -1.01 -2.98
N VAL A 121 9.55 -1.40 -2.95
CA VAL A 121 9.98 -2.63 -2.27
C VAL A 121 9.67 -2.59 -0.77
N ILE A 122 9.82 -1.44 -0.09
CA ILE A 122 9.42 -1.29 1.31
C ILE A 122 7.91 -1.54 1.48
N SER A 123 7.07 -1.03 0.57
CA SER A 123 5.62 -1.28 0.59
C SER A 123 5.30 -2.78 0.51
N ASP A 124 6.02 -3.50 -0.34
CA ASP A 124 5.87 -4.95 -0.49
C ASP A 124 6.34 -5.69 0.76
N MET A 125 7.46 -5.28 1.36
CA MET A 125 7.96 -5.83 2.63
C MET A 125 6.95 -5.61 3.76
N ILE A 126 6.30 -4.44 3.86
CA ILE A 126 5.24 -4.18 4.84
C ILE A 126 4.05 -5.14 4.62
N SER A 127 3.69 -5.40 3.35
CA SER A 127 2.62 -6.34 3.00
C SER A 127 2.92 -7.76 3.49
N ILE A 128 4.17 -8.22 3.28
CA ILE A 128 4.63 -9.53 3.75
C ILE A 128 4.67 -9.57 5.28
N ALA A 129 5.24 -8.54 5.92
CA ALA A 129 5.36 -8.45 7.38
C ALA A 129 4.00 -8.52 8.09
N THR A 130 2.96 -7.96 7.47
CA THR A 130 1.60 -7.88 8.04
C THR A 130 0.66 -9.00 7.57
N PHE A 131 1.16 -9.96 6.79
CA PHE A 131 0.38 -11.06 6.22
C PHE A 131 -0.35 -11.89 7.28
N HIS A 132 0.33 -12.26 8.36
CA HIS A 132 -0.27 -13.03 9.46
C HIS A 132 -1.51 -12.35 10.06
N SER A 133 -1.44 -11.02 10.23
CA SER A 133 -2.58 -10.24 10.74
C SER A 133 -3.69 -10.12 9.70
N TYR A 134 -3.37 -10.07 8.41
CA TYR A 134 -4.36 -10.12 7.35
C TYR A 134 -5.12 -11.45 7.35
N CYS A 135 -4.42 -12.58 7.53
CA CYS A 135 -5.06 -13.89 7.68
C CYS A 135 -6.03 -13.90 8.87
N ILE A 136 -5.60 -13.42 10.03
CA ILE A 136 -6.46 -13.34 11.23
C ILE A 136 -7.70 -12.47 10.97
N TYR A 137 -7.53 -11.30 10.34
CA TYR A 137 -8.64 -10.44 9.92
C TYR A 137 -9.62 -11.19 9.01
N VAL A 138 -9.13 -11.91 7.99
CA VAL A 138 -9.97 -12.69 7.08
C VAL A 138 -10.79 -13.75 7.82
N TYR A 139 -10.17 -14.47 8.76
CA TYR A 139 -10.89 -15.46 9.58
C TYR A 139 -11.94 -14.80 10.48
N ALA A 140 -11.60 -13.70 11.14
CA ALA A 140 -12.53 -12.96 11.98
C ALA A 140 -13.73 -12.41 11.18
N ALA A 141 -13.47 -11.84 9.99
CA ALA A 141 -14.52 -11.33 9.09
C ALA A 141 -15.45 -12.45 8.61
N ARG A 142 -14.90 -13.60 8.22
CA ARG A 142 -15.69 -14.77 7.81
C ARG A 142 -16.56 -15.29 8.96
N LEU A 143 -15.99 -15.38 10.15
CA LEU A 143 -16.71 -15.85 11.34
C LEU A 143 -17.85 -14.90 11.72
N PHE A 144 -17.60 -13.58 11.68
CA PHE A 144 -18.61 -12.55 11.90
C PHE A 144 -19.75 -12.66 10.88
N ASN A 145 -19.43 -12.76 9.58
CA ASN A 145 -20.44 -12.93 8.52
C ASN A 145 -21.27 -14.20 8.70
N LEU A 146 -20.64 -15.30 9.09
CA LEU A 146 -21.34 -16.56 9.34
C LEU A 146 -22.35 -16.39 10.48
N GLN A 147 -21.95 -15.73 11.58
CA GLN A 147 -22.84 -15.48 12.70
C GLN A 147 -23.99 -14.53 12.36
N ILE A 148 -23.74 -13.42 11.66
CA ILE A 148 -24.80 -12.50 11.22
C ILE A 148 -25.76 -13.19 10.24
N SER A 149 -25.23 -13.91 9.26
CA SER A 149 -26.05 -14.65 8.29
C SER A 149 -26.87 -15.76 8.98
N GLY A 150 -26.28 -16.45 9.96
CA GLY A 150 -26.95 -17.45 10.78
C GLY A 150 -28.06 -16.86 11.63
N LEU A 151 -27.83 -15.71 12.29
CA LEU A 151 -28.85 -14.99 13.04
C LEU A 151 -30.00 -14.53 12.14
N ILE A 152 -29.71 -13.97 10.96
CA ILE A 152 -30.75 -13.57 9.98
C ILE A 152 -31.55 -14.78 9.51
N ALA A 153 -30.88 -15.91 9.25
CA ALA A 153 -31.56 -17.15 8.87
C ALA A 153 -32.49 -17.66 9.98
N LEU A 154 -32.05 -17.63 11.24
CA LEU A 154 -32.85 -18.03 12.39
C LEU A 154 -34.01 -17.06 12.67
N LEU A 155 -33.83 -15.76 12.45
CA LEU A 155 -34.93 -14.78 12.52
C LEU A 155 -36.00 -15.07 11.48
N ARG A 156 -35.61 -15.43 10.24
CA ARG A 156 -36.58 -15.86 9.22
C ARG A 156 -37.25 -17.18 9.61
N PHE A 157 -36.50 -18.12 10.19
CA PHE A 157 -37.02 -19.37 10.70
C PHE A 157 -38.13 -19.16 11.75
N PHE A 158 -37.95 -18.24 12.70
CA PHE A 158 -39.00 -17.91 13.68
C PHE A 158 -40.26 -17.28 13.08
N VAL A 159 -40.15 -16.60 11.95
CA VAL A 159 -41.29 -16.02 11.21
C VAL A 159 -41.97 -17.07 10.31
N GLY A 160 -41.46 -18.31 10.24
CA GLY A 160 -41.98 -19.32 9.32
C GLY A 160 -41.57 -19.10 7.87
N ARG A 161 -40.42 -18.46 7.63
CA ARG A 161 -39.92 -18.12 6.29
C ARG A 161 -38.61 -18.87 6.00
N LYS A 162 -38.54 -19.54 4.85
CA LYS A 162 -37.38 -20.30 4.36
C LYS A 162 -36.90 -19.74 3.02
N TYR A 163 -35.58 -19.54 2.88
CA TYR A 163 -35.02 -19.19 1.57
C TYR A 163 -34.90 -20.43 0.68
N ASN A 164 -35.44 -20.37 -0.52
CA ASN A 164 -35.39 -21.44 -1.49
C ASN A 164 -34.35 -21.11 -2.59
N PRO A 165 -33.16 -21.75 -2.59
CA PRO A 165 -32.12 -21.46 -3.56
C PRO A 165 -32.50 -21.87 -4.99
N LEU A 166 -33.46 -22.79 -5.18
CA LEU A 166 -33.91 -23.23 -6.50
C LEU A 166 -34.77 -22.18 -7.20
N LYS A 167 -35.59 -21.45 -6.42
CA LYS A 167 -36.50 -20.42 -6.94
C LYS A 167 -35.99 -18.99 -6.72
N GLY A 168 -34.99 -18.82 -5.86
CA GLY A 168 -34.47 -17.51 -5.45
C GLY A 168 -35.43 -16.71 -4.58
N SER A 169 -36.57 -17.29 -4.16
CA SER A 169 -37.62 -16.64 -3.36
C SER A 169 -37.59 -17.08 -1.89
N ILE A 170 -38.30 -16.33 -1.05
CA ILE A 170 -38.57 -16.69 0.34
C ILE A 170 -39.96 -17.34 0.38
N ASP A 171 -40.02 -18.59 0.78
CA ASP A 171 -41.25 -19.38 0.85
C ASP A 171 -41.70 -19.50 2.33
N SER A 172 -43.01 -19.58 2.56
CA SER A 172 -43.57 -19.87 3.88
C SER A 172 -43.45 -21.37 4.18
N CYS A 173 -43.00 -21.70 5.39
CA CYS A 173 -42.97 -23.07 5.92
C CYS A 173 -43.61 -23.09 7.31
N GLU A 174 -44.40 -24.13 7.56
CA GLU A 174 -44.90 -24.43 8.90
C GLU A 174 -43.84 -25.23 9.66
N TYR A 175 -43.51 -24.79 10.86
CA TYR A 175 -42.56 -25.44 11.75
C TYR A 175 -43.26 -25.98 12.98
N THR A 176 -42.88 -27.16 13.42
CA THR A 176 -43.35 -27.77 14.65
C THR A 176 -42.76 -27.05 15.88
N ASN A 177 -43.44 -27.16 17.03
CA ASN A 177 -42.94 -26.58 18.29
C ASN A 177 -41.55 -27.10 18.69
N GLN A 178 -41.24 -28.36 18.36
CA GLN A 178 -39.94 -28.98 18.65
C GLN A 178 -38.82 -28.32 17.82
N GLU A 179 -39.06 -28.07 16.53
CA GLU A 179 -38.10 -27.39 15.65
C GLU A 179 -37.88 -25.94 16.09
N LEU A 180 -38.97 -25.25 16.48
CA LEU A 180 -38.89 -23.87 16.97
C LEU A 180 -38.05 -23.77 18.26
N PHE A 181 -38.18 -24.75 19.15
CA PHE A 181 -37.38 -24.85 20.36
C PHE A 181 -35.89 -24.99 20.05
N VAL A 182 -35.51 -25.91 19.14
CA VAL A 182 -34.12 -26.10 18.71
C VAL A 182 -33.57 -24.81 18.08
N GLY A 183 -34.36 -24.13 17.24
CA GLY A 183 -33.98 -22.85 16.66
C GLY A 183 -33.74 -21.76 17.71
N THR A 184 -34.55 -21.74 18.79
CA THR A 184 -34.39 -20.80 19.91
C THR A 184 -33.09 -21.03 20.67
N VAL A 185 -32.74 -22.30 20.92
CA VAL A 185 -31.45 -22.66 21.54
C VAL A 185 -30.28 -22.26 20.64
N ALA A 186 -30.35 -22.55 19.34
CA ALA A 186 -29.31 -22.16 18.38
C ALA A 186 -29.16 -20.63 18.27
N PHE A 187 -30.27 -19.90 18.27
CA PHE A 187 -30.30 -18.44 18.20
C PHE A 187 -29.66 -17.81 19.43
N THR A 188 -30.04 -18.27 20.62
CA THR A 188 -29.47 -17.78 21.88
C THR A 188 -27.97 -18.05 21.95
N ILE A 189 -27.50 -19.24 21.52
CA ILE A 189 -26.06 -19.54 21.45
C ILE A 189 -25.35 -18.57 20.49
N LEU A 190 -25.83 -18.40 19.25
CA LEU A 190 -25.19 -17.50 18.28
C LEU A 190 -25.19 -16.04 18.78
N LEU A 191 -26.30 -15.58 19.37
CA LEU A 191 -26.44 -14.24 19.93
C LEU A 191 -25.45 -14.00 21.07
N LEU A 192 -25.26 -14.98 21.96
CA LEU A 192 -24.32 -14.88 23.09
C LEU A 192 -22.85 -14.96 22.65
N LEU A 193 -22.56 -15.59 21.51
CA LEU A 193 -21.20 -15.66 20.95
C LEU A 193 -20.84 -14.42 20.11
N LEU A 194 -21.83 -13.72 19.57
CA LEU A 194 -21.65 -12.58 18.67
C LEU A 194 -20.81 -11.42 19.27
N PRO A 195 -20.96 -11.00 20.54
CA PRO A 195 -20.12 -9.93 21.10
C PRO A 195 -18.63 -10.29 21.09
N THR A 196 -18.32 -11.57 21.27
CA THR A 196 -16.93 -12.05 21.29
C THR A 196 -16.32 -11.96 19.91
N THR A 197 -16.96 -12.50 18.87
CA THR A 197 -16.44 -12.41 17.49
C THR A 197 -16.34 -10.97 17.01
N THR A 198 -17.32 -10.14 17.35
CA THR A 198 -17.37 -8.72 16.97
C THR A 198 -16.15 -7.97 17.52
N MET A 199 -15.76 -8.23 18.77
CA MET A 199 -14.57 -7.61 19.37
C MET A 199 -13.28 -7.97 18.62
N TYR A 200 -13.06 -9.26 18.32
CA TYR A 200 -11.89 -9.66 17.53
C TYR A 200 -11.95 -9.06 16.11
N TYR A 201 -13.11 -9.09 15.48
CA TYR A 201 -13.30 -8.51 14.15
C TYR A 201 -12.94 -7.02 14.11
N ILE A 202 -13.43 -6.21 15.05
CA ILE A 202 -13.14 -4.77 15.11
C ILE A 202 -11.65 -4.53 15.29
N VAL A 203 -11.01 -5.19 16.26
CA VAL A 203 -9.58 -4.98 16.56
C VAL A 203 -8.70 -5.31 15.35
N PHE A 204 -8.92 -6.45 14.70
CA PHE A 204 -8.12 -6.85 13.53
C PHE A 204 -8.46 -6.04 12.27
N THR A 205 -9.68 -5.51 12.16
CA THR A 205 -10.05 -4.57 11.10
C THR A 205 -9.34 -3.23 11.28
N LEU A 206 -9.25 -2.72 12.51
CA LEU A 206 -8.49 -1.50 12.80
C LEU A 206 -7.01 -1.67 12.42
N PHE A 207 -6.41 -2.81 12.77
CA PHE A 207 -5.04 -3.11 12.34
C PHE A 207 -4.90 -3.13 10.81
N ARG A 208 -5.83 -3.78 10.09
CA ARG A 208 -5.84 -3.81 8.62
C ARG A 208 -5.94 -2.39 8.03
N ILE A 209 -6.79 -1.54 8.57
CA ILE A 209 -6.96 -0.15 8.12
C ILE A 209 -5.66 0.65 8.34
N LEU A 210 -5.00 0.49 9.49
CA LEU A 210 -3.71 1.15 9.75
C LEU A 210 -2.64 0.76 8.74
N VAL A 211 -2.52 -0.53 8.41
CA VAL A 211 -1.57 -1.00 7.39
C VAL A 211 -1.88 -0.40 6.02
N LEU A 212 -3.16 -0.38 5.63
CA LEU A 212 -3.58 0.22 4.35
C LEU A 212 -3.30 1.72 4.28
N ILE A 213 -3.46 2.45 5.38
CA ILE A 213 -3.11 3.87 5.45
C ILE A 213 -1.62 4.07 5.20
N ILE A 214 -0.76 3.29 5.86
CA ILE A 214 0.69 3.37 5.70
C ILE A 214 1.09 3.10 4.24
N GLN A 215 0.53 2.04 3.64
CA GLN A 215 0.78 1.69 2.24
C GLN A 215 0.31 2.79 1.28
N TYR A 216 -0.88 3.35 1.53
CA TYR A 216 -1.42 4.45 0.74
C TYR A 216 -0.56 5.72 0.84
N LEU A 217 -0.09 6.08 2.03
CA LEU A 217 0.82 7.21 2.23
C LEU A 217 2.13 7.01 1.47
N LEU A 218 2.68 5.80 1.48
CA LEU A 218 3.91 5.47 0.76
C LEU A 218 3.70 5.53 -0.76
N ALA A 219 2.59 5.01 -1.27
CA ALA A 219 2.22 5.12 -2.69
C ALA A 219 2.01 6.57 -3.11
N LYS A 220 1.37 7.40 -2.27
CA LYS A 220 1.20 8.83 -2.51
C LYS A 220 2.56 9.55 -2.54
N LEU A 221 3.46 9.21 -1.61
CA LEU A 221 4.82 9.76 -1.59
C LEU A 221 5.57 9.42 -2.88
N ILE A 222 5.54 8.16 -3.31
CA ILE A 222 6.15 7.73 -4.59
C ILE A 222 5.58 8.55 -5.76
N TYR A 223 4.26 8.68 -5.84
CA TYR A 223 3.60 9.46 -6.87
C TYR A 223 4.01 10.95 -6.85
N THR A 224 4.07 11.58 -5.67
CA THR A 224 4.52 12.99 -5.57
C THR A 224 5.96 13.17 -6.04
N ILE A 225 6.87 12.27 -5.68
CA ILE A 225 8.28 12.33 -6.13
C ILE A 225 8.36 12.16 -7.65
N GLN A 226 7.55 11.27 -8.21
CA GLN A 226 7.57 10.95 -9.63
C GLN A 226 6.93 12.04 -10.51
N THR A 227 5.97 12.78 -9.97
CA THR A 227 5.29 13.89 -10.66
C THR A 227 6.04 15.21 -10.56
N LEU A 228 6.93 15.38 -9.57
CA LEU A 228 7.77 16.56 -9.49
C LEU A 228 8.82 16.54 -10.62
N PRO A 229 9.02 17.67 -11.34
CA PRO A 229 10.02 17.78 -12.42
C PRO A 229 11.45 17.89 -11.87
N LEU A 230 11.81 17.10 -10.84
CA LEU A 230 13.12 17.13 -10.17
C LEU A 230 14.27 16.90 -11.15
N TYR A 231 14.08 16.00 -12.12
CA TYR A 231 15.06 15.75 -13.18
C TYR A 231 15.30 16.99 -14.05
N VAL A 232 14.23 17.69 -14.41
CA VAL A 232 14.29 18.86 -15.28
C VAL A 232 14.94 20.04 -14.56
N VAL A 233 14.58 20.23 -13.29
CA VAL A 233 15.15 21.25 -12.40
C VAL A 233 16.64 21.00 -12.15
N THR A 234 17.05 19.76 -11.91
CA THR A 234 18.47 19.42 -11.68
C THR A 234 19.32 19.64 -12.92
N LEU A 235 18.83 19.27 -14.10
CA LEU A 235 19.54 19.55 -15.35
C LEU A 235 19.64 21.06 -15.66
N TRP A 236 18.61 21.84 -15.32
CA TRP A 236 18.63 23.29 -15.43
C TRP A 236 19.67 23.90 -14.48
N LEU A 237 19.71 23.46 -13.22
CA LEU A 237 20.68 23.92 -12.22
C LEU A 237 22.14 23.64 -12.65
N LEU A 238 22.38 22.45 -13.21
CA LEU A 238 23.68 22.02 -13.72
C LEU A 238 24.06 22.68 -15.06
N HIS A 239 23.25 23.62 -15.56
CA HIS A 239 23.44 24.29 -16.85
C HIS A 239 23.72 23.31 -17.99
N SER A 240 23.03 22.16 -17.99
CA SER A 240 23.27 21.12 -18.98
C SER A 240 22.77 21.55 -20.37
N PRO A 241 23.56 21.33 -21.44
CA PRO A 241 23.13 21.64 -22.81
C PRO A 241 21.88 20.86 -23.24
N LYS A 242 21.53 19.78 -22.52
CA LYS A 242 20.31 18.97 -22.74
C LYS A 242 19.00 19.72 -22.45
N VAL A 243 19.06 20.85 -21.75
CA VAL A 243 17.91 21.70 -21.38
C VAL A 243 17.83 22.96 -22.26
N ALA A 244 18.79 23.16 -23.16
CA ALA A 244 18.78 24.29 -24.09
C ALA A 244 17.69 24.08 -25.16
N GLY A 245 16.65 24.90 -25.10
CA GLY A 245 15.48 24.79 -25.97
C GLY A 245 15.35 25.90 -27.01
N LYS A 246 16.22 26.92 -26.98
CA LYS A 246 16.23 28.03 -27.96
C LYS A 246 17.55 28.02 -28.72
N ILE A 247 17.48 27.96 -30.04
CA ILE A 247 18.63 28.00 -30.93
C ILE A 247 18.57 29.34 -31.68
N SER A 248 19.60 30.16 -31.55
CA SER A 248 19.78 31.37 -32.36
C SER A 248 20.82 31.08 -33.44
N MET A 249 20.42 31.23 -34.69
CA MET A 249 21.31 31.08 -35.85
C MET A 249 21.73 32.47 -36.33
N GLU A 250 23.04 32.73 -36.33
CA GLU A 250 23.64 33.95 -36.89
C GLU A 250 24.40 33.56 -38.17
N VAL A 251 24.00 34.12 -39.32
CA VAL A 251 24.72 33.91 -40.60
C VAL A 251 25.94 34.82 -40.62
N LEU A 252 27.14 34.24 -40.65
CA LEU A 252 28.39 35.00 -40.74
C LEU A 252 28.66 35.30 -42.21
N ASN A 253 28.33 36.51 -42.64
CA ASN A 253 28.59 36.94 -44.01
C ASN A 253 30.08 37.31 -44.14
N ASN A 254 30.88 36.42 -44.72
CA ASN A 254 32.30 36.68 -44.95
C ASN A 254 32.46 37.58 -46.18
N ARG A 255 33.03 38.78 -46.00
CA ARG A 255 33.21 39.78 -47.09
C ARG A 255 34.21 39.36 -48.19
N LYS A 256 34.81 38.18 -48.10
CA LYS A 256 35.65 37.60 -49.16
C LYS A 256 34.90 36.45 -49.82
N LYS A 257 34.70 36.55 -51.15
CA LYS A 257 34.07 35.53 -52.00
C LYS A 257 34.55 34.12 -51.61
N SER A 258 33.70 33.36 -50.96
CA SER A 258 33.91 31.94 -50.68
C SER A 258 32.57 31.22 -50.79
N SER A 259 32.58 30.07 -51.44
CA SER A 259 31.40 29.33 -51.92
C SER A 259 30.65 28.56 -50.83
N TYR A 260 30.92 28.83 -49.55
CA TYR A 260 30.31 28.12 -48.43
C TYR A 260 29.73 29.10 -47.40
N LEU A 261 28.55 28.77 -46.88
CA LEU A 261 27.81 29.57 -45.93
C LEU A 261 28.13 29.09 -44.50
N ILE A 262 28.66 29.98 -43.65
CA ILE A 262 28.99 29.67 -42.26
C ILE A 262 27.85 30.14 -41.34
N ILE A 263 27.17 29.21 -40.68
CA ILE A 263 26.13 29.49 -39.68
C ILE A 263 26.71 29.30 -38.29
N ARG A 264 26.69 30.35 -37.46
CA ARG A 264 26.99 30.25 -36.04
C ARG A 264 25.70 29.92 -35.28
N LEU A 265 25.67 28.75 -34.66
CA LEU A 265 24.57 28.37 -33.77
C LEU A 265 24.92 28.73 -32.32
N LYS A 266 24.05 29.47 -31.64
CA LYS A 266 24.10 29.71 -30.19
C LYS A 266 22.90 29.05 -29.53
N LEU A 267 23.16 28.23 -28.52
CA LEU A 267 22.13 27.58 -27.69
C LEU A 267 21.84 28.44 -26.46
N PHE A 268 20.57 28.70 -26.21
CA PHE A 268 20.09 29.41 -25.02
C PHE A 268 19.25 28.47 -24.14
N SER A 269 19.48 28.54 -22.83
CA SER A 269 18.68 27.84 -21.83
C SER A 269 17.25 28.40 -21.79
N LYS A 270 16.25 27.52 -21.64
CA LYS A 270 14.86 27.93 -21.37
C LYS A 270 14.73 28.44 -19.92
N SER A 271 13.69 29.24 -19.66
CA SER A 271 13.33 29.63 -18.30
C SER A 271 12.82 28.41 -17.52
N ILE A 272 13.02 28.38 -16.20
CA ILE A 272 12.59 27.26 -15.37
C ILE A 272 11.06 27.08 -15.40
N TRP A 273 10.32 28.18 -15.49
CA TRP A 273 8.85 28.19 -15.56
C TRP A 273 8.34 27.55 -16.85
N ASP A 274 8.92 27.89 -18.00
CA ASP A 274 8.56 27.27 -19.29
C ASP A 274 8.81 25.76 -19.29
N LEU A 275 9.83 25.30 -18.55
CA LEU A 275 10.19 23.89 -18.41
C LEU A 275 9.22 23.11 -17.52
N ILE A 276 8.73 23.74 -16.46
CA ILE A 276 7.73 23.14 -15.57
C ILE A 276 6.38 23.04 -16.27
N THR A 277 5.97 24.06 -17.04
CA THR A 277 4.70 24.04 -17.78
C THR A 277 4.70 23.05 -18.95
N ASP A 278 5.85 22.84 -19.60
CA ASP A 278 6.00 21.85 -20.66
C ASP A 278 6.13 20.40 -20.11
N PHE A 279 6.29 20.21 -18.80
CA PHE A 279 6.47 18.89 -18.20
C PHE A 279 5.14 18.11 -18.11
N ARG A 280 5.12 16.93 -18.69
CA ARG A 280 3.99 16.00 -18.60
C ARG A 280 4.39 14.84 -17.69
N ALA A 281 3.64 14.62 -16.61
CA ALA A 281 3.85 13.47 -15.74
C ALA A 281 3.73 12.17 -16.55
N LEU A 282 4.69 11.26 -16.35
CA LEU A 282 4.79 10.01 -17.10
C LEU A 282 3.89 8.89 -16.54
N PHE A 283 3.28 9.10 -15.37
CA PHE A 283 2.60 8.06 -14.59
C PHE A 283 1.17 8.49 -14.23
N ASP A 284 0.25 7.53 -14.27
CA ASP A 284 -1.14 7.73 -13.94
C ASP A 284 -1.35 8.02 -12.45
N VAL A 285 -2.41 8.75 -12.15
CA VAL A 285 -2.81 9.05 -10.76
C VAL A 285 -3.11 7.74 -10.04
N PRO A 286 -2.54 7.48 -8.85
CA PRO A 286 -2.88 6.30 -8.08
C PRO A 286 -4.39 6.26 -7.85
N LYS A 287 -5.00 5.06 -7.94
CA LYS A 287 -6.44 4.88 -7.68
C LYS A 287 -6.80 5.58 -6.36
N GLN A 288 -7.80 6.45 -6.42
CA GLN A 288 -8.26 7.15 -5.23
C GLN A 288 -8.79 6.16 -4.20
N PHE A 289 -8.44 6.38 -2.95
CA PHE A 289 -8.87 5.54 -1.84
C PHE A 289 -10.34 5.86 -1.52
N GLU A 290 -11.27 4.99 -1.92
CA GLU A 290 -12.70 5.16 -1.69
C GLU A 290 -13.09 4.76 -0.26
N TRP A 291 -12.85 5.67 0.69
CA TRP A 291 -13.14 5.48 2.11
C TRP A 291 -14.57 5.03 2.42
N THR A 292 -15.55 5.55 1.68
CA THR A 292 -16.97 5.26 1.88
C THR A 292 -17.32 3.80 1.53
N ASN A 293 -16.75 3.28 0.44
CA ASN A 293 -16.94 1.91 0.01
C ASN A 293 -16.22 0.92 0.93
N MET A 294 -15.11 1.31 1.52
CA MET A 294 -14.44 0.49 2.53
C MET A 294 -15.18 0.45 3.85
N LEU A 295 -15.64 1.59 4.37
CA LEU A 295 -16.44 1.63 5.60
C LEU A 295 -17.74 0.82 5.42
N SER A 296 -18.41 0.93 4.28
CA SER A 296 -19.61 0.13 4.01
C SER A 296 -19.27 -1.36 3.96
N ASN A 297 -18.16 -1.74 3.32
CA ASN A 297 -17.70 -3.13 3.30
C ASN A 297 -17.35 -3.67 4.70
N VAL A 298 -16.72 -2.86 5.56
CA VAL A 298 -16.47 -3.21 6.98
C VAL A 298 -17.77 -3.42 7.72
N CYS A 299 -18.71 -2.49 7.63
CA CYS A 299 -20.00 -2.60 8.34
C CYS A 299 -20.82 -3.81 7.88
N VAL A 300 -20.72 -4.18 6.60
CA VAL A 300 -21.39 -5.35 6.01
C VAL A 300 -20.58 -6.64 6.21
N GLY A 301 -19.36 -6.55 6.76
CA GLY A 301 -18.42 -7.66 6.93
C GLY A 301 -17.84 -8.20 5.62
N LYS A 302 -18.06 -7.52 4.48
CA LYS A 302 -17.39 -7.86 3.22
C LYS A 302 -15.88 -7.69 3.37
N GLN A 303 -15.13 -8.62 2.78
CA GLN A 303 -13.67 -8.60 2.83
C GLN A 303 -13.13 -7.35 2.16
N ILE A 304 -12.29 -6.62 2.87
CA ILE A 304 -11.47 -5.55 2.29
C ILE A 304 -10.27 -6.21 1.63
N VAL A 305 -10.22 -6.17 0.30
CA VAL A 305 -9.04 -6.52 -0.49
C VAL A 305 -8.16 -5.29 -0.62
#